data_AF-Q2GRW4-F1
#
_entry.id   AF-Q2GRW4-F1
#
_cell.length_a   1.000
_cell.length_b   1.000
_cell.length_c   1.000
_cell.angle_alpha   90.00
_cell.angle_beta   90.00
_cell.angle_gamma   90.00
#
_symmetry.space_group_name_H-M   'P 1'
#
loop_
_entity.id
_entity.type
_entity.pdbx_description
1 polymer ?
#
loop_
_entity_poly.entity_id
_entity_poly.type
_entity_poly.pdbx_seq_one_letter_code
_entity_poly.pdbx_strand_id
1 'polypeptide(L)'
;MTVDIKHLDAHEQPSDELRAKWKVFAKTEPKDLRSEDIDDLQNPESAAEFCLAGTLPVDTLNRSFRQICPDDDSEFQATKDAPIYYHPLLPAPPFPTTTTTSSSFFTYPPTSPPTFTPKDPTIHKPLTIKQVLDRRLHWVTLGGQYDWTNRVYPDEDGSPSSSPPAFPRDVAAFLETLFPDTRAQAAIVNLYTPGDTMMMHRDVSEESSRGLVSVSLGCEGLFMIAPNGGVAEEEGGGGEEEGGKREKEFLLLRLRSGDAIYMTEESRFAWHGVPKVLKGTCPEYLEEWARGGGRV
;
A
#
# COMPACT_ATOMS: atom_id res chain seq x y z
N MET A 1 20.99 -13.77 -5.20
CA MET A 1 20.83 -14.66 -4.03
C MET A 1 19.45 -14.36 -3.48
N THR A 2 18.57 -15.34 -3.32
CA THR A 2 17.24 -15.12 -2.72
C THR A 2 17.43 -14.73 -1.26
N VAL A 3 17.06 -13.50 -0.91
CA VAL A 3 17.09 -13.00 0.47
C VAL A 3 16.04 -13.76 1.28
N ASP A 4 16.46 -14.45 2.34
CA ASP A 4 15.53 -15.08 3.28
C ASP A 4 15.04 -14.03 4.27
N ILE A 5 13.71 -13.85 4.35
CA ILE A 5 13.06 -12.89 5.26
C ILE A 5 13.51 -13.08 6.71
N LYS A 6 13.84 -14.32 7.11
CA LYS A 6 14.29 -14.66 8.47
C LYS A 6 15.64 -14.07 8.86
N HIS A 7 16.40 -13.56 7.89
CA HIS A 7 17.69 -12.92 8.13
C HIS A 7 17.62 -11.39 8.13
N LEU A 8 16.43 -10.81 7.90
CA LEU A 8 16.22 -9.36 7.95
C LEU A 8 15.73 -8.93 9.33
N ASP A 9 16.25 -7.80 9.81
CA ASP A 9 15.86 -7.23 11.10
C ASP A 9 14.74 -6.20 10.90
N ALA A 10 13.58 -6.44 11.55
CA ALA A 10 12.44 -5.53 11.58
C ALA A 10 12.72 -4.24 12.39
N HIS A 11 13.79 -4.22 13.19
CA HIS A 11 14.26 -3.06 13.92
C HIS A 11 15.28 -2.22 13.16
N GLU A 12 15.88 -2.76 12.10
CA GLU A 12 16.86 -2.06 11.28
C GLU A 12 16.28 -0.72 10.78
N GLN A 13 17.12 0.31 10.78
CA GLN A 13 16.75 1.63 10.31
C GLN A 13 17.34 1.86 8.91
N PRO A 14 16.66 2.63 8.05
CA PRO A 14 17.23 3.05 6.78
C PRO A 14 18.52 3.85 7.01
N SER A 15 19.44 3.84 6.03
CA SER A 15 20.65 4.67 6.09
C SER A 15 20.29 6.15 6.27
N ASP A 16 21.18 6.92 6.89
CA ASP A 16 20.97 8.36 7.09
C ASP A 16 20.80 9.10 5.76
N GLU A 17 21.47 8.64 4.70
CA GLU A 17 21.33 9.17 3.34
C GLU A 17 19.94 8.92 2.76
N LEU A 18 19.43 7.69 2.86
CA LEU A 18 18.08 7.37 2.38
C LEU A 18 17.03 8.15 3.17
N ARG A 19 17.23 8.28 4.48
CA ARG A 19 16.40 9.13 5.35
C ARG A 19 16.46 10.60 4.96
N ALA A 20 17.63 11.11 4.59
CA ALA A 20 17.80 12.48 4.14
C ALA A 20 17.07 12.73 2.81
N LYS A 21 17.21 11.82 1.84
CA LYS A 21 16.50 11.86 0.56
C LYS A 21 14.98 11.85 0.75
N TRP A 22 14.45 10.93 1.56
CA TRP A 22 13.03 10.91 1.91
C TRP A 22 12.58 12.23 2.55
N LYS A 23 13.39 12.78 3.46
CA LYS A 23 13.06 14.01 4.19
C LYS A 23 13.03 15.25 3.31
N VAL A 24 13.78 15.28 2.21
CA VAL A 24 13.67 16.34 1.18
C VAL A 24 12.23 16.36 0.67
N PHE A 25 11.74 15.25 0.09
CA PHE A 25 10.40 15.20 -0.46
C PHE A 25 9.30 15.38 0.59
N ALA A 26 9.49 14.86 1.80
CA ALA A 26 8.52 15.05 2.87
C ALA A 26 8.32 16.53 3.23
N LYS A 27 9.40 17.34 3.17
CA LYS A 27 9.37 18.77 3.51
C LYS A 27 9.09 19.69 2.33
N THR A 28 9.32 19.26 1.09
CA THR A 28 9.06 20.09 -0.10
C THR A 28 7.57 20.44 -0.18
N GLU A 29 7.25 21.71 -0.41
CA GLU A 29 5.87 22.12 -0.62
C GLU A 29 5.35 21.60 -1.97
N PRO A 30 4.06 21.24 -2.10
CA PRO A 30 3.55 20.62 -3.33
C PRO A 30 3.83 21.41 -4.62
N LYS A 31 3.82 22.74 -4.55
CA LYS A 31 4.10 23.65 -5.67
C LYS A 31 5.57 23.64 -6.13
N ASP A 32 6.48 23.20 -5.27
CA ASP A 32 7.93 23.21 -5.49
C ASP A 32 8.44 21.81 -5.91
N LEU A 33 7.54 20.83 -6.02
CA LEU A 33 7.85 19.50 -6.56
C LEU A 33 8.05 19.59 -8.08
N ARG A 34 9.20 19.12 -8.55
CA ARG A 34 9.49 19.05 -9.99
C ARG A 34 9.03 17.71 -10.54
N SER A 35 8.39 17.73 -11.71
CA SER A 35 7.89 16.51 -12.37
C SER A 35 9.02 15.56 -12.78
N GLU A 36 10.23 16.06 -12.97
CA GLU A 36 11.43 15.27 -13.30
C GLU A 36 11.95 14.44 -12.12
N ASP A 37 11.61 14.83 -10.88
CA ASP A 37 11.99 14.09 -9.67
C ASP A 37 10.96 13.01 -9.29
N ILE A 38 9.85 12.92 -10.03
CA ILE A 38 8.71 12.04 -9.73
C ILE A 38 8.59 11.01 -10.83
N ASP A 39 8.57 9.75 -10.43
CA ASP A 39 8.30 8.62 -11.30
C ASP A 39 6.80 8.49 -11.54
N ASP A 40 6.33 8.99 -12.67
CA ASP A 40 4.92 9.10 -13.02
C ASP A 40 4.64 8.48 -14.39
N LEU A 41 3.87 7.39 -14.42
CA LEU A 41 3.45 6.71 -15.65
C LEU A 41 2.60 7.58 -16.58
N GLN A 42 2.03 8.68 -16.09
CA GLN A 42 1.33 9.65 -16.95
C GLN A 42 2.26 10.68 -17.62
N ASN A 43 3.51 10.78 -17.16
CA ASN A 43 4.55 11.56 -17.82
C ASN A 43 5.27 10.68 -18.85
N PRO A 44 5.23 11.01 -20.16
CA PRO A 44 5.86 10.18 -21.20
C PRO A 44 7.36 9.91 -20.99
N GLU A 45 8.11 10.87 -20.47
CA GLU A 45 9.56 10.73 -20.25
C GLU A 45 9.84 9.75 -19.11
N SER A 46 9.08 9.85 -18.01
CA SER A 46 9.19 8.93 -16.88
C SER A 46 8.67 7.53 -17.25
N ALA A 47 7.53 7.45 -17.94
CA ALA A 47 6.93 6.19 -18.37
C ALA A 47 7.85 5.37 -19.28
N ALA A 48 8.74 6.02 -20.05
CA ALA A 48 9.73 5.35 -20.90
C ALA A 48 10.79 4.57 -20.10
N GLU A 49 10.92 4.81 -18.80
CA GLU A 49 11.83 4.07 -17.90
C GLU A 49 11.18 2.79 -17.33
N PHE A 50 9.85 2.67 -17.44
CA PHE A 50 9.11 1.48 -17.04
C PHE A 50 9.00 0.49 -18.18
N CYS A 51 9.02 -0.79 -17.82
CA CYS A 51 8.80 -1.91 -18.72
C CYS A 51 7.39 -2.46 -18.49
N LEU A 52 6.65 -2.66 -19.58
CA LEU A 52 5.35 -3.34 -19.53
C LEU A 52 5.58 -4.83 -19.24
N ALA A 53 5.19 -5.27 -18.05
CA ALA A 53 5.29 -6.68 -17.62
C ALA A 53 4.17 -7.54 -18.21
N GLY A 54 3.00 -6.94 -18.42
CA GLY A 54 1.80 -7.64 -18.84
C GLY A 54 0.54 -6.77 -18.69
N THR A 55 -0.61 -7.42 -18.70
CA THR A 55 -1.92 -6.77 -18.53
C THR A 55 -2.79 -7.61 -17.62
N LEU A 56 -3.59 -6.96 -16.76
CA LEU A 56 -4.72 -7.55 -16.07
C LEU A 56 -5.93 -7.49 -16.99
N PRO A 57 -6.49 -8.64 -17.41
CA PRO A 57 -7.66 -8.66 -18.27
C PRO A 57 -8.86 -7.96 -17.63
N VAL A 58 -9.61 -7.22 -18.43
CA VAL A 58 -10.85 -6.52 -18.03
C VAL A 58 -11.85 -7.44 -17.32
N ASP A 59 -11.95 -8.69 -17.76
CA ASP A 59 -12.81 -9.69 -17.13
C ASP A 59 -12.33 -10.07 -15.72
N THR A 60 -11.02 -10.07 -15.49
CA THR A 60 -10.44 -10.33 -14.16
C THR A 60 -10.65 -9.14 -13.24
N LEU A 61 -10.48 -7.91 -13.73
CA LEU A 61 -10.79 -6.69 -12.98
C LEU A 61 -12.27 -6.70 -12.55
N ASN A 62 -13.19 -6.83 -13.50
CA ASN A 62 -14.62 -6.83 -13.22
C ASN A 62 -15.05 -7.98 -12.29
N ARG A 63 -14.43 -9.18 -12.42
CA ARG A 63 -14.70 -10.31 -11.51
C ARG A 63 -14.20 -10.05 -10.10
N SER A 64 -13.05 -9.37 -9.96
CA SER A 64 -12.50 -8.98 -8.67
C SER A 64 -13.40 -7.96 -7.98
N PHE A 65 -13.77 -6.85 -8.66
CA PHE A 65 -14.64 -5.83 -8.09
C PHE A 65 -16.01 -6.38 -7.63
N ARG A 66 -16.57 -7.36 -8.36
CA ARG A 66 -17.79 -8.07 -7.94
C ARG A 66 -17.68 -8.83 -6.63
N GLN A 67 -16.47 -9.12 -6.11
CA GLN A 67 -16.30 -9.73 -4.79
C GLN A 67 -16.70 -8.78 -3.65
N ILE A 68 -16.53 -7.47 -3.86
CA ILE A 68 -16.85 -6.41 -2.88
C ILE A 68 -18.16 -5.72 -3.23
N CYS A 69 -18.46 -5.56 -4.53
CA CYS A 69 -19.68 -4.93 -5.04
C CYS A 69 -20.45 -5.91 -5.95
N PRO A 70 -21.21 -6.89 -5.39
CA PRO A 70 -21.88 -7.91 -6.19
C PRO A 70 -23.04 -7.37 -7.04
N ASP A 71 -23.66 -6.27 -6.61
CA ASP A 71 -24.81 -5.64 -7.27
C ASP A 71 -24.41 -4.51 -8.24
N ASP A 72 -23.14 -4.43 -8.62
CA ASP A 72 -22.59 -3.31 -9.39
C ASP A 72 -23.22 -3.19 -10.79
N ASP A 73 -23.72 -2.00 -11.10
CA ASP A 73 -24.35 -1.68 -12.38
C ASP A 73 -23.31 -1.70 -13.51
N SER A 74 -23.76 -1.94 -14.75
CA SER A 74 -22.85 -2.00 -15.92
C SER A 74 -22.03 -0.74 -16.16
N GLU A 75 -22.38 0.37 -15.51
CA GLU A 75 -21.72 1.68 -15.64
C GLU A 75 -20.34 1.74 -14.96
N PHE A 76 -20.11 0.96 -13.91
CA PHE A 76 -18.85 0.97 -13.15
C PHE A 76 -17.87 -0.14 -13.55
N GLN A 77 -18.23 -0.91 -14.58
CA GLN A 77 -17.36 -1.96 -15.10
C GLN A 77 -16.17 -1.36 -15.85
N ALA A 78 -14.99 -1.89 -15.58
CA ALA A 78 -13.81 -1.63 -16.38
C ALA A 78 -14.12 -1.97 -17.85
N THR A 79 -13.72 -1.09 -18.75
CA THR A 79 -13.93 -1.22 -20.20
C THR A 79 -12.66 -1.60 -20.96
N LYS A 80 -11.53 -1.65 -20.26
CA LYS A 80 -10.19 -1.94 -20.80
C LYS A 80 -9.35 -2.72 -19.81
N ASP A 81 -8.37 -3.44 -20.33
CA ASP A 81 -7.34 -4.09 -19.52
C ASP A 81 -6.51 -3.05 -18.76
N ALA A 82 -6.05 -3.41 -17.57
CA ALA A 82 -5.12 -2.58 -16.80
C ALA A 82 -3.68 -3.01 -17.08
N PRO A 83 -2.79 -2.10 -17.50
CA PRO A 83 -1.39 -2.44 -17.73
C PRO A 83 -0.66 -2.71 -16.42
N ILE A 84 0.25 -3.68 -16.43
CA ILE A 84 1.16 -3.98 -15.32
C ILE A 84 2.55 -3.51 -15.74
N TYR A 85 3.09 -2.54 -15.00
CA TYR A 85 4.44 -2.02 -15.24
C TYR A 85 5.38 -2.50 -14.14
N TYR A 86 6.64 -2.73 -14.50
CA TYR A 86 7.73 -2.84 -13.55
C TYR A 86 8.82 -1.86 -13.96
N HIS A 87 9.59 -1.37 -13.00
CA HIS A 87 10.80 -0.61 -13.29
C HIS A 87 11.99 -1.57 -13.21
N PRO A 88 13.01 -1.51 -14.08
CA PRO A 88 14.17 -2.41 -14.02
C PRO A 88 14.92 -2.43 -12.68
N LEU A 89 14.75 -1.37 -11.87
CA LEU A 89 15.19 -1.34 -10.48
C LEU A 89 14.57 -2.47 -9.62
N LEU A 90 13.41 -3.05 -10.02
CA LEU A 90 12.58 -4.03 -9.30
C LEU A 90 11.80 -4.99 -10.27
N PRO A 91 12.27 -6.22 -10.60
CA PRO A 91 11.60 -7.16 -11.54
C PRO A 91 10.52 -8.12 -10.95
N ALA A 92 9.55 -8.63 -11.75
CA ALA A 92 8.46 -9.58 -11.32
C ALA A 92 7.84 -10.51 -12.43
N PRO A 93 7.29 -11.73 -12.12
CA PRO A 93 6.57 -12.67 -13.04
C PRO A 93 5.01 -12.91 -12.79
N PRO A 94 4.24 -13.75 -13.58
CA PRO A 94 2.74 -13.80 -13.62
C PRO A 94 1.99 -15.09 -13.10
N PHE A 95 0.63 -15.04 -12.92
CA PHE A 95 -0.16 -15.88 -11.96
C PHE A 95 -1.69 -16.24 -12.23
N PRO A 96 -2.34 -17.24 -11.51
CA PRO A 96 -3.80 -17.64 -11.58
C PRO A 96 -4.61 -17.98 -10.25
N THR A 97 -5.93 -18.37 -10.22
CA THR A 97 -7.18 -17.69 -9.67
C THR A 97 -8.09 -18.56 -8.68
N THR A 98 -8.99 -17.99 -7.79
CA THR A 98 -10.43 -18.37 -7.36
C THR A 98 -11.01 -17.77 -5.99
N THR A 99 -12.34 -17.89 -5.66
CA THR A 99 -13.33 -16.89 -5.02
C THR A 99 -14.11 -17.20 -3.68
N THR A 100 -14.79 -16.20 -2.98
CA THR A 100 -16.18 -16.13 -2.30
C THR A 100 -16.44 -14.89 -1.31
N THR A 101 -17.71 -14.44 -1.07
CA THR A 101 -18.29 -13.09 -0.65
C THR A 101 -18.71 -12.73 0.84
N SER A 102 -18.87 -11.41 1.21
CA SER A 102 -19.73 -10.76 2.29
C SER A 102 -19.66 -9.17 2.27
N SER A 103 -20.44 -8.39 3.08
CA SER A 103 -20.69 -6.91 2.99
C SER A 103 -19.92 -5.92 3.94
N SER A 104 -19.86 -4.61 3.59
CA SER A 104 -18.97 -3.53 4.15
C SER A 104 -19.45 -2.70 5.37
N PHE A 105 -18.48 -2.34 6.22
CA PHE A 105 -18.56 -1.56 7.47
C PHE A 105 -18.91 -0.06 7.32
N PHE A 106 -18.49 0.61 6.24
CA PHE A 106 -18.68 2.07 6.11
C PHE A 106 -20.12 2.51 5.77
N THR A 107 -21.03 1.55 5.66
CA THR A 107 -22.46 1.79 5.43
C THR A 107 -23.22 2.15 6.70
N TYR A 108 -22.61 2.01 7.89
CA TYR A 108 -23.27 2.36 9.15
C TYR A 108 -23.35 3.89 9.35
N PRO A 109 -24.54 4.45 9.62
CA PRO A 109 -24.68 5.87 9.94
C PRO A 109 -23.92 6.22 11.23
N PRO A 110 -23.39 7.45 11.40
CA PRO A 110 -22.67 7.85 12.62
C PRO A 110 -23.48 7.70 13.91
N THR A 111 -24.81 7.75 13.82
CA THR A 111 -25.76 7.55 14.92
C THR A 111 -26.08 6.07 15.20
N SER A 112 -25.46 5.15 14.47
CA SER A 112 -25.73 3.72 14.57
C SER A 112 -25.41 3.21 15.99
N PRO A 113 -26.25 2.33 16.56
CA PRO A 113 -26.06 1.80 17.91
C PRO A 113 -24.85 0.88 18.14
N PRO A 114 -24.17 0.27 17.12
CA PRO A 114 -22.98 -0.53 17.35
C PRO A 114 -21.87 0.25 18.05
N THR A 115 -21.21 -0.43 18.98
CA THR A 115 -20.01 0.06 19.66
C THR A 115 -18.88 -0.92 19.44
N PHE A 116 -17.69 -0.40 19.17
CA PHE A 116 -16.48 -1.18 19.09
C PHE A 116 -15.96 -1.47 20.49
N THR A 117 -15.93 -2.76 20.82
CA THR A 117 -15.36 -3.23 22.07
C THR A 117 -13.85 -3.36 21.90
N PRO A 118 -13.03 -2.72 22.76
CA PRO A 118 -11.58 -2.85 22.69
C PRO A 118 -11.14 -4.25 23.10
N LYS A 119 -9.97 -4.68 22.60
CA LYS A 119 -9.34 -5.96 22.97
C LYS A 119 -9.17 -6.09 24.49
N ASP A 120 -8.79 -5.00 25.15
CA ASP A 120 -8.73 -4.91 26.61
C ASP A 120 -9.64 -3.76 27.11
N PRO A 121 -10.82 -4.07 27.66
CA PRO A 121 -11.75 -3.08 28.21
C PRO A 121 -11.29 -2.46 29.53
N THR A 122 -10.23 -2.98 30.15
CA THR A 122 -9.62 -2.38 31.35
C THR A 122 -8.68 -1.23 30.99
N ILE A 123 -8.08 -1.27 29.79
CA ILE A 123 -7.17 -0.23 29.28
C ILE A 123 -7.94 0.82 28.47
N HIS A 124 -8.88 0.39 27.63
CA HIS A 124 -9.61 1.27 26.71
C HIS A 124 -11.13 1.20 26.95
N LYS A 125 -11.82 2.31 26.70
CA LYS A 125 -13.30 2.35 26.72
C LYS A 125 -13.85 1.98 25.33
N PRO A 126 -15.04 1.37 25.24
CA PRO A 126 -15.73 1.17 23.97
C PRO A 126 -15.89 2.48 23.18
N LEU A 127 -15.76 2.38 21.86
CA LEU A 127 -15.91 3.51 20.95
C LEU A 127 -17.22 3.38 20.16
N THR A 128 -17.95 4.48 20.03
CA THR A 128 -19.11 4.58 19.11
C THR A 128 -18.65 4.71 17.66
N ILE A 129 -19.52 4.40 16.69
CA ILE A 129 -19.26 4.65 15.25
C ILE A 129 -18.84 6.11 15.03
N LYS A 130 -19.58 7.07 15.60
CA LYS A 130 -19.21 8.51 15.56
C LYS A 130 -17.80 8.76 16.06
N GLN A 131 -17.39 8.18 17.19
CA GLN A 131 -16.04 8.39 17.72
C GLN A 131 -14.97 7.77 16.83
N VAL A 132 -15.23 6.63 16.19
CA VAL A 132 -14.27 6.02 15.24
C VAL A 132 -14.16 6.82 13.95
N LEU A 133 -15.26 7.39 13.46
CA LEU A 133 -15.25 8.23 12.27
C LEU A 133 -14.70 9.66 12.54
N ASP A 134 -14.98 10.23 13.72
CA ASP A 134 -14.60 11.60 14.08
C ASP A 134 -13.20 11.71 14.72
N ARG A 135 -12.78 10.71 15.50
CA ARG A 135 -11.38 10.63 15.94
C ARG A 135 -10.61 10.12 14.75
N ARG A 136 -9.55 10.84 14.36
CA ARG A 136 -8.71 10.49 13.21
C ARG A 136 -8.26 9.05 13.32
N LEU A 137 -9.01 8.15 12.68
CA LEU A 137 -8.63 6.76 12.51
C LEU A 137 -7.37 6.80 11.64
N HIS A 138 -6.26 6.30 12.17
CA HIS A 138 -4.97 6.34 11.46
C HIS A 138 -4.66 5.01 10.79
N TRP A 139 -5.04 3.90 11.42
CA TRP A 139 -4.86 2.57 10.85
C TRP A 139 -5.89 1.58 11.38
N VAL A 140 -6.13 0.53 10.61
CA VAL A 140 -6.92 -0.66 10.98
C VAL A 140 -6.20 -1.91 10.52
N THR A 141 -6.18 -2.95 11.33
CA THR A 141 -5.66 -4.28 10.96
C THR A 141 -6.81 -5.22 10.57
N LEU A 142 -6.68 -5.94 9.47
CA LEU A 142 -7.60 -6.99 9.03
C LEU A 142 -6.87 -8.34 9.08
N GLY A 143 -7.53 -9.38 9.59
CA GLY A 143 -6.88 -10.69 9.74
C GLY A 143 -5.84 -10.70 10.85
N GLY A 144 -4.61 -11.09 10.51
CA GLY A 144 -3.44 -11.04 11.39
C GLY A 144 -3.25 -9.68 12.07
N GLN A 145 -2.97 -9.70 13.37
CA GLN A 145 -2.91 -8.49 14.20
C GLN A 145 -1.45 -8.13 14.49
N TYR A 146 -0.92 -7.14 13.78
CA TYR A 146 0.45 -6.69 13.95
C TYR A 146 0.66 -6.02 15.32
N ASP A 147 1.66 -6.48 16.07
CA ASP A 147 2.10 -5.83 17.30
C ASP A 147 3.15 -4.77 16.97
N TRP A 148 2.74 -3.50 16.96
CA TRP A 148 3.61 -2.35 16.70
C TRP A 148 4.76 -2.19 17.70
N THR A 149 4.58 -2.66 18.93
CA THR A 149 5.59 -2.51 20.00
C THR A 149 6.73 -3.49 19.79
N ASN A 150 6.38 -4.75 19.58
CA ASN A 150 7.33 -5.84 19.41
C ASN A 150 7.73 -6.09 17.94
N ARG A 151 7.05 -5.42 17.00
CA ARG A 151 7.25 -5.52 15.53
C ARG A 151 7.12 -6.95 15.01
N VAL A 152 6.12 -7.66 15.49
CA VAL A 152 5.86 -9.06 15.14
C VAL A 152 4.37 -9.29 14.93
N TYR A 153 4.04 -10.31 14.15
CA TYR A 153 2.74 -10.96 14.27
C TYR A 153 2.81 -11.97 15.43
N PRO A 154 1.95 -11.88 16.45
CA PRO A 154 1.98 -12.82 17.58
C PRO A 154 1.70 -14.26 17.14
N ASP A 155 2.45 -15.20 17.70
CA ASP A 155 2.24 -16.64 17.48
C ASP A 155 0.88 -17.10 18.03
N GLU A 156 0.28 -18.07 17.34
CA GLU A 156 -0.89 -18.78 17.87
C GLU A 156 -0.43 -19.84 18.89
N ASP A 157 -0.68 -19.60 20.18
CA ASP A 157 -0.42 -20.58 21.24
C ASP A 157 -1.53 -21.63 21.41
N GLY A 158 -2.50 -21.62 20.49
CA GLY A 158 -3.68 -22.49 20.50
C GLY A 158 -4.80 -22.01 21.42
N SER A 159 -4.63 -20.89 22.14
CA SER A 159 -5.71 -20.30 22.94
C SER A 159 -6.71 -19.53 22.07
N PRO A 160 -7.99 -19.44 22.47
CA PRO A 160 -8.97 -18.62 21.76
C PRO A 160 -8.60 -17.12 21.68
N SER A 161 -7.75 -16.66 22.60
CA SER A 161 -7.26 -15.28 22.67
C SER A 161 -6.06 -14.99 21.78
N SER A 162 -5.32 -16.02 21.34
CA SER A 162 -4.13 -15.86 20.48
C SER A 162 -4.47 -15.92 19.00
N SER A 163 -5.57 -16.55 18.60
CA SER A 163 -5.96 -16.63 17.19
C SER A 163 -6.41 -15.25 16.68
N PRO A 164 -5.84 -14.75 15.57
CA PRO A 164 -6.24 -13.48 15.00
C PRO A 164 -7.68 -13.57 14.45
N PRO A 165 -8.39 -12.43 14.34
CA PRO A 165 -9.64 -12.38 13.59
C PRO A 165 -9.47 -12.96 12.19
N ALA A 166 -10.52 -13.58 11.65
CA ALA A 166 -10.50 -14.02 10.27
C ALA A 166 -10.35 -12.83 9.32
N PHE A 167 -9.54 -12.97 8.27
CA PHE A 167 -9.46 -11.97 7.21
C PHE A 167 -10.82 -11.87 6.48
N PRO A 168 -11.34 -10.66 6.18
CA PRO A 168 -12.61 -10.50 5.49
C PRO A 168 -12.63 -11.21 4.13
N ARG A 169 -13.60 -12.11 3.93
CA ARG A 169 -13.60 -13.04 2.79
C ARG A 169 -13.77 -12.35 1.44
N ASP A 170 -14.63 -11.34 1.38
CA ASP A 170 -14.83 -10.45 0.23
C ASP A 170 -13.54 -9.74 -0.18
N VAL A 171 -12.85 -9.13 0.78
CA VAL A 171 -11.58 -8.44 0.54
C VAL A 171 -10.49 -9.42 0.14
N ALA A 172 -10.41 -10.58 0.80
CA ALA A 172 -9.50 -11.65 0.41
C ALA A 172 -9.75 -12.09 -1.03
N ALA A 173 -11.00 -12.40 -1.39
CA ALA A 173 -11.35 -12.84 -2.72
C ALA A 173 -11.07 -11.76 -3.79
N PHE A 174 -11.30 -10.49 -3.48
CA PHE A 174 -10.93 -9.36 -4.34
C PHE A 174 -9.42 -9.34 -4.60
N LEU A 175 -8.62 -9.35 -3.53
CA LEU A 175 -7.15 -9.30 -3.62
C LEU A 175 -6.59 -10.54 -4.29
N GLU A 176 -7.00 -11.73 -3.89
CA GLU A 176 -6.55 -13.02 -4.44
C GLU A 176 -6.99 -13.23 -5.89
N THR A 177 -8.04 -12.54 -6.36
CA THR A 177 -8.39 -12.53 -7.79
C THR A 177 -7.41 -11.69 -8.61
N LEU A 178 -6.86 -10.61 -8.04
CA LEU A 178 -5.90 -9.70 -8.69
C LEU A 178 -4.45 -10.15 -8.53
N PHE A 179 -4.11 -10.74 -7.38
CA PHE A 179 -2.76 -11.11 -6.93
C PHE A 179 -2.76 -12.56 -6.42
N PRO A 180 -2.80 -13.55 -7.32
CA PRO A 180 -3.22 -14.91 -6.97
C PRO A 180 -2.27 -15.73 -6.09
N ASP A 181 -1.01 -15.32 -5.94
CA ASP A 181 0.00 -16.01 -5.12
C ASP A 181 0.17 -15.38 -3.76
N THR A 182 -0.50 -14.26 -3.54
CA THR A 182 -0.64 -13.65 -2.23
C THR A 182 -1.97 -14.07 -1.67
N ARG A 183 -1.93 -15.06 -0.77
CA ARG A 183 -3.06 -15.41 0.07
C ARG A 183 -3.24 -14.33 1.14
N ALA A 184 -4.42 -13.72 1.21
CA ALA A 184 -4.69 -12.65 2.16
C ALA A 184 -4.87 -13.21 3.57
N GLN A 185 -3.90 -12.94 4.45
CA GLN A 185 -3.93 -13.38 5.85
C GLN A 185 -3.87 -12.21 6.83
N ALA A 186 -3.22 -11.12 6.45
CA ALA A 186 -3.11 -9.89 7.23
C ALA A 186 -3.11 -8.68 6.28
N ALA A 187 -3.68 -7.56 6.71
CA ALA A 187 -3.58 -6.29 6.01
C ALA A 187 -3.62 -5.14 7.01
N ILE A 188 -2.90 -4.06 6.67
CA ILE A 188 -2.92 -2.80 7.39
C ILE A 188 -3.56 -1.76 6.47
N VAL A 189 -4.73 -1.28 6.86
CA VAL A 189 -5.41 -0.17 6.19
C VAL A 189 -4.91 1.11 6.84
N ASN A 190 -4.02 1.84 6.16
CA ASN A 190 -3.52 3.14 6.63
C ASN A 190 -4.42 4.26 6.09
N LEU A 191 -4.81 5.19 6.96
CA LEU A 191 -5.61 6.37 6.60
C LEU A 191 -4.76 7.62 6.77
N TYR A 192 -4.55 8.33 5.68
CA TYR A 192 -3.74 9.55 5.64
C TYR A 192 -4.59 10.78 5.36
N THR A 193 -4.34 11.84 6.12
CA THR A 193 -4.76 13.22 5.81
C THR A 193 -3.59 13.95 5.16
N PRO A 194 -3.81 14.95 4.29
CA PRO A 194 -2.71 15.79 3.80
C PRO A 194 -1.87 16.37 4.95
N GLY A 195 -0.56 16.11 4.88
CA GLY A 195 0.41 16.42 5.94
C GLY A 195 0.88 15.19 6.73
N ASP A 196 0.13 14.09 6.70
CA ASP A 196 0.59 12.82 7.25
C ASP A 196 1.69 12.22 6.35
N THR A 197 2.60 11.49 6.97
CA THR A 197 3.75 10.86 6.32
C THR A 197 4.04 9.50 6.93
N MET A 198 4.58 8.56 6.17
CA MET A 198 5.13 7.31 6.66
C MET A 198 6.62 7.25 6.34
N MET A 199 7.45 7.14 7.39
CA MET A 199 8.91 7.05 7.25
C MET A 199 9.32 5.82 6.44
N MET A 200 10.52 5.86 5.86
CA MET A 200 11.13 4.69 5.24
C MET A 200 11.25 3.55 6.24
N HIS A 201 10.71 2.39 5.89
CA HIS A 201 10.74 1.15 6.66
C HIS A 201 10.77 -0.04 5.70
N ARG A 202 10.79 -1.26 6.25
CA ARG A 202 10.60 -2.51 5.51
C ARG A 202 9.57 -3.34 6.26
N ASP A 203 8.81 -4.10 5.49
CA ASP A 203 7.87 -5.08 6.03
C ASP A 203 8.57 -6.43 6.06
N VAL A 204 9.18 -6.79 7.18
CA VAL A 204 9.97 -8.04 7.33
C VAL A 204 9.55 -8.84 8.56
N SER A 205 8.38 -8.51 9.12
CA SER A 205 7.84 -9.15 10.32
C SER A 205 7.01 -10.39 9.99
N GLU A 206 6.68 -10.63 8.72
CA GLU A 206 5.99 -11.84 8.27
C GLU A 206 6.94 -13.05 8.23
N GLU A 207 6.40 -14.25 8.40
CA GLU A 207 7.17 -15.49 8.19
C GLU A 207 7.38 -15.83 6.71
N SER A 208 6.67 -15.13 5.82
CA SER A 208 6.56 -15.46 4.41
C SER A 208 7.11 -14.36 3.52
N SER A 209 7.91 -14.76 2.52
CA SER A 209 8.40 -13.89 1.45
C SER A 209 7.40 -13.67 0.31
N ARG A 210 6.14 -14.10 0.47
CA ARG A 210 5.09 -13.87 -0.52
C ARG A 210 4.87 -12.37 -0.75
N GLY A 211 4.46 -12.01 -1.96
CA GLY A 211 4.42 -10.61 -2.38
C GLY A 211 3.49 -9.75 -1.52
N LEU A 212 3.87 -8.49 -1.34
CA LEU A 212 3.10 -7.51 -0.59
C LEU A 212 2.28 -6.64 -1.55
N VAL A 213 0.96 -6.60 -1.33
CA VAL A 213 0.03 -5.81 -2.14
C VAL A 213 -0.31 -4.52 -1.40
N SER A 214 -0.16 -3.38 -2.06
CA SER A 214 -0.58 -2.07 -1.58
C SER A 214 -1.56 -1.44 -2.57
N VAL A 215 -2.74 -1.04 -2.11
CA VAL A 215 -3.78 -0.38 -2.93
C VAL A 215 -3.99 1.03 -2.41
N SER A 216 -3.97 2.02 -3.32
CA SER A 216 -4.15 3.44 -2.97
C SER A 216 -5.54 3.93 -3.36
N LEU A 217 -6.23 4.63 -2.46
CA LEU A 217 -7.55 5.23 -2.69
C LEU A 217 -7.59 6.66 -2.13
N GLY A 218 -8.28 7.57 -2.83
CA GLY A 218 -8.46 8.95 -2.38
C GLY A 218 -7.40 9.92 -2.93
N CYS A 219 -6.83 10.76 -2.06
CA CYS A 219 -5.81 11.74 -2.47
C CYS A 219 -4.58 11.04 -3.06
N GLU A 220 -3.96 11.68 -4.04
CA GLU A 220 -2.69 11.21 -4.58
C GLU A 220 -1.59 11.21 -3.50
N GLY A 221 -0.78 10.16 -3.49
CA GLY A 221 0.36 9.99 -2.59
C GLY A 221 1.67 9.89 -3.37
N LEU A 222 2.75 10.41 -2.80
CA LEU A 222 4.10 10.08 -3.23
C LEU A 222 4.58 8.89 -2.41
N PHE A 223 5.04 7.84 -3.08
CA PHE A 223 5.57 6.62 -2.50
C PHE A 223 7.03 6.45 -2.92
N MET A 224 7.92 6.47 -1.94
CA MET A 224 9.35 6.27 -2.16
C MET A 224 9.68 4.80 -1.93
N ILE A 225 10.44 4.18 -2.84
CA ILE A 225 10.94 2.81 -2.72
C ILE A 225 12.39 2.72 -3.19
N ALA A 226 13.24 2.03 -2.42
CA ALA A 226 14.67 1.88 -2.67
C ALA A 226 15.13 0.44 -2.40
N PRO A 227 16.02 -0.14 -3.24
CA PRO A 227 16.58 -1.48 -3.00
C PRO A 227 17.34 -1.60 -1.67
N ASN A 228 17.53 -2.84 -1.21
CA ASN A 228 18.28 -3.13 0.02
C ASN A 228 19.79 -2.86 -0.08
N GLY A 229 20.36 -2.76 -1.28
CA GLY A 229 21.80 -2.57 -1.51
C GLY A 229 22.36 -1.20 -1.09
N GLY A 230 21.51 -0.34 -0.50
CA GLY A 230 21.86 1.03 -0.19
C GLY A 230 21.96 1.91 -1.43
N VAL A 231 22.13 3.19 -1.17
CA VAL A 231 22.71 4.12 -2.14
C VAL A 231 24.17 3.68 -2.26
N ALA A 232 24.68 3.42 -3.47
CA ALA A 232 26.12 3.22 -3.62
C ALA A 232 26.81 4.45 -3.00
N GLU A 233 27.59 4.25 -1.94
CA GLU A 233 28.43 5.32 -1.41
C GLU A 233 29.24 5.84 -2.60
N GLU A 234 29.14 7.14 -2.91
CA GLU A 234 30.09 7.77 -3.81
C GLU A 234 31.46 7.69 -3.12
N GLU A 235 32.14 6.55 -3.25
CA GLU A 235 33.55 6.42 -2.92
C GLU A 235 34.28 7.48 -3.73
N GLY A 236 34.82 8.46 -3.01
CA GLY A 236 35.28 9.74 -3.56
C GLY A 236 36.12 9.62 -4.83
N GLY A 237 35.70 10.35 -5.86
CA GLY A 237 36.50 10.57 -7.05
C GLY A 237 35.72 11.36 -8.07
N GLY A 238 35.95 12.68 -8.14
CA GLY A 238 35.43 13.53 -9.20
C GLY A 238 35.85 12.98 -10.57
N GLY A 239 34.90 12.39 -11.27
CA GLY A 239 34.95 12.10 -12.69
C GLY A 239 33.62 12.54 -13.27
N GLU A 240 33.64 13.61 -14.06
CA GLU A 240 32.53 13.92 -14.96
C GLU A 240 32.42 12.75 -15.96
N GLU A 241 31.51 11.82 -15.71
CA GLU A 241 31.04 10.94 -16.78
C GLU A 241 30.15 11.76 -17.70
N GLU A 242 30.74 12.33 -18.76
CA GLU A 242 30.01 12.85 -19.90
C GLU A 242 29.18 11.72 -20.54
N GLY A 243 27.87 11.72 -20.28
CA GLY A 243 26.88 10.99 -21.09
C GLY A 243 26.31 9.69 -20.51
N GLY A 244 26.61 9.32 -19.26
CA GLY A 244 25.99 8.18 -18.57
C GLY A 244 24.73 8.58 -17.79
N LYS A 245 23.59 7.92 -18.01
CA LYS A 245 22.36 8.12 -17.22
C LYS A 245 22.66 7.65 -15.78
N ARG A 246 22.79 8.56 -14.81
CA ARG A 246 23.04 8.22 -13.38
C ARG A 246 22.02 7.16 -12.95
N GLU A 247 22.51 6.03 -12.44
CA GLU A 247 21.66 4.92 -12.02
C GLU A 247 20.76 5.39 -10.86
N LYS A 248 19.44 5.18 -10.97
CA LYS A 248 18.48 5.64 -9.96
C LYS A 248 18.63 4.80 -8.68
N GLU A 249 18.88 5.48 -7.57
CA GLU A 249 19.07 4.85 -6.25
C GLU A 249 17.73 4.56 -5.54
N PHE A 250 16.65 5.22 -5.96
CA PHE A 250 15.28 5.03 -5.49
C PHE A 250 14.29 5.41 -6.59
N LEU A 251 13.03 5.03 -6.42
CA LEU A 251 11.89 5.54 -7.17
C LEU A 251 10.99 6.36 -6.26
N LEU A 252 10.45 7.46 -6.78
CA LEU A 252 9.42 8.27 -6.14
C LEU A 252 8.14 8.20 -6.97
N LEU A 253 7.37 7.14 -6.75
CA LEU A 253 6.16 6.86 -7.50
C LEU A 253 5.05 7.84 -7.08
N ARG A 254 4.37 8.44 -8.06
CA ARG A 254 3.10 9.15 -7.82
C ARG A 254 1.94 8.16 -7.93
N LEU A 255 1.32 7.85 -6.80
CA LEU A 255 0.17 6.96 -6.72
C LEU A 255 -1.12 7.75 -6.69
N ARG A 256 -2.06 7.38 -7.55
CA ARG A 256 -3.40 7.94 -7.66
C ARG A 256 -4.41 6.96 -7.07
N SER A 257 -5.62 7.44 -6.86
CA SER A 257 -6.72 6.56 -6.44
C SER A 257 -6.95 5.46 -7.49
N GLY A 258 -6.95 4.21 -7.05
CA GLY A 258 -7.07 3.02 -7.88
C GLY A 258 -5.73 2.38 -8.25
N ASP A 259 -4.60 3.06 -8.03
CA ASP A 259 -3.28 2.46 -8.28
C ASP A 259 -2.96 1.39 -7.24
N ALA A 260 -2.30 0.32 -7.69
CA ALA A 260 -1.81 -0.75 -6.83
C ALA A 260 -0.32 -1.02 -7.09
N ILE A 261 0.43 -1.25 -6.02
CA ILE A 261 1.80 -1.73 -6.06
C ILE A 261 1.80 -3.19 -5.58
N TYR A 262 2.50 -4.05 -6.32
CA TYR A 262 2.76 -5.42 -5.89
C TYR A 262 4.26 -5.64 -5.74
N MET A 263 4.72 -5.73 -4.50
CA MET A 263 6.13 -5.89 -4.14
C MET A 263 6.48 -7.37 -3.95
N THR A 264 7.07 -7.97 -4.97
CA THR A 264 7.53 -9.37 -4.99
C THR A 264 9.05 -9.47 -5.03
N GLU A 265 9.60 -10.64 -4.70
CA GLU A 265 11.03 -10.95 -4.81
C GLU A 265 11.92 -9.89 -4.15
N GLU A 266 12.88 -9.29 -4.84
CA GLU A 266 13.78 -8.30 -4.26
C GLU A 266 13.03 -7.06 -3.74
N SER A 267 11.95 -6.66 -4.41
CA SER A 267 11.12 -5.52 -4.01
C SER A 267 10.31 -5.78 -2.75
N ARG A 268 10.02 -7.06 -2.43
CA ARG A 268 9.32 -7.46 -1.20
C ARG A 268 10.01 -6.96 0.06
N PHE A 269 11.33 -6.80 -0.02
CA PHE A 269 12.18 -6.40 1.09
C PHE A 269 12.72 -4.99 0.94
N ALA A 270 12.32 -4.24 -0.10
CA ALA A 270 12.82 -2.90 -0.36
C ALA A 270 12.43 -1.92 0.75
N TRP A 271 13.29 -0.95 1.01
CA TRP A 271 12.96 0.19 1.85
C TRP A 271 11.86 1.00 1.17
N HIS A 272 10.80 1.34 1.89
CA HIS A 272 9.74 2.14 1.32
C HIS A 272 9.01 3.01 2.35
N GLY A 273 8.34 4.06 1.87
CA GLY A 273 7.62 5.00 2.72
C GLY A 273 6.79 5.98 1.92
N VAL A 274 5.94 6.75 2.62
CA VAL A 274 5.05 7.75 2.03
C VAL A 274 5.52 9.13 2.47
N PRO A 275 6.41 9.80 1.72
CA PRO A 275 6.86 11.14 2.07
C PRO A 275 5.74 12.18 2.01
N LYS A 276 4.70 12.00 1.19
CA LYS A 276 3.69 13.05 1.00
C LYS A 276 2.34 12.54 0.53
N VAL A 277 1.28 13.17 1.05
CA VAL A 277 -0.08 13.10 0.51
C VAL A 277 -0.47 14.48 -0.02
N LEU A 278 -0.88 14.53 -1.28
CA LEU A 278 -1.17 15.78 -2.01
C LEU A 278 -2.60 16.22 -1.71
N LYS A 279 -2.75 17.43 -1.15
CA LYS A 279 -4.06 17.99 -0.83
C LYS A 279 -4.81 18.38 -2.11
N GLY A 280 -6.11 18.07 -2.16
CA GLY A 280 -7.00 18.53 -3.24
C GLY A 280 -6.87 17.73 -4.53
N THR A 281 -6.31 16.53 -4.46
CA THR A 281 -6.19 15.60 -5.59
C THR A 281 -7.08 14.36 -5.44
N CYS A 282 -7.92 14.32 -4.40
CA CYS A 282 -8.92 13.26 -4.26
C CYS A 282 -9.90 13.34 -5.43
N PRO A 283 -10.23 12.23 -6.09
CA PRO A 283 -11.31 12.21 -7.08
C PRO A 283 -12.63 12.68 -6.46
N GLU A 284 -13.39 13.51 -7.17
CA GLU A 284 -14.65 14.11 -6.72
C GLU A 284 -15.64 13.07 -6.17
N TYR A 285 -15.76 11.92 -6.84
CA TYR A 285 -16.65 10.83 -6.43
C TYR A 285 -16.22 10.14 -5.11
N LEU A 286 -14.99 10.36 -4.63
CA LEU A 286 -14.49 9.87 -3.35
C LEU A 286 -14.43 10.96 -2.28
N GLU A 287 -14.55 12.24 -2.63
CA GLU A 287 -14.50 13.35 -1.65
C GLU A 287 -15.64 13.27 -0.62
N GLU A 288 -16.77 12.69 -1.02
CA GLU A 288 -17.95 12.53 -0.17
C GLU A 288 -18.04 11.17 0.56
N TRP A 289 -17.13 10.22 0.28
CA TRP A 289 -17.01 8.96 1.03
C TRP A 289 -16.25 9.27 2.34
N ALA A 290 -16.83 9.22 3.55
CA ALA A 290 -17.92 8.41 4.09
C ALA A 290 -19.07 9.19 4.77
N ARG A 291 -19.58 10.25 4.10
CA ARG A 291 -20.67 11.08 4.64
C ARG A 291 -22.08 10.50 4.39
N GLY A 292 -22.19 9.29 3.84
CA GLY A 292 -23.47 8.60 3.61
C GLY A 292 -24.36 9.27 2.55
N GLY A 293 -23.79 10.11 1.68
CA GLY A 293 -24.53 10.85 0.64
C GLY A 293 -24.35 10.32 -0.79
N GLY A 294 -23.22 9.70 -1.09
CA GLY A 294 -22.94 9.12 -2.41
C GLY A 294 -23.33 7.64 -2.45
N ARG A 295 -24.13 7.26 -3.46
CA ARG A 295 -24.21 5.86 -3.88
C ARG A 295 -22.87 5.54 -4.55
N VAL A 296 -22.13 4.60 -3.97
CA VAL A 296 -21.02 3.91 -4.66
C VAL A 296 -21.65 2.81 -5.48
#